data_AF-A0A2R6K100-F1
#
_entry.id   AF-A0A2R6K100-F1
#
_cell.length_a   1.000
_cell.length_b   1.000
_cell.length_c   1.000
_cell.angle_alpha   90.00
_cell.angle_beta   90.00
_cell.angle_gamma   90.00
#
_symmetry.space_group_name_H-M   'P 1'
#
loop_
_entity.id
_entity.type
_entity.pdbx_description
1 polymer ?
#
loop_
_entity_poly.entity_id
_entity_poly.type
_entity_poly.pdbx_seq_one_letter_code
_entity_poly.pdbx_strand_id
1 'polypeptide(L)'
;MCARHTKRDKVWDAALRIARDREVFTLKEVMGAIDEAASRQTTHDVLTTMAERGYLEKDDRPTGVWRESPERRRRRRKATQESIVLATVM
;
A
#
# COMPACT_ATOMS: atom_id res chain seq x y z
N MET A 1 -7.73 25.60 -0.76
CA MET A 1 -6.45 25.56 -0.04
C MET A 1 -5.63 24.42 -0.60
N CYS A 2 -4.56 24.71 -1.35
CA CYS A 2 -3.68 23.69 -1.92
C CYS A 2 -2.92 23.02 -0.77
N ALA A 3 -3.27 21.79 -0.42
CA ALA A 3 -2.46 21.00 0.49
C ALA A 3 -1.07 20.88 -0.12
N ARG A 4 -0.04 21.42 0.55
CA ARG A 4 1.35 21.11 0.20
C ARG A 4 1.48 19.59 0.32
N HIS A 5 1.47 18.88 -0.81
CA HIS A 5 1.74 17.45 -0.84
C HIS A 5 3.11 17.25 -0.21
N THR A 6 3.12 16.76 1.02
CA THR A 6 4.36 16.57 1.76
C THR A 6 5.06 15.35 1.20
N LYS A 7 6.38 15.25 1.42
CA LYS A 7 7.16 14.05 1.07
C LYS A 7 6.49 12.76 1.59
N ARG A 8 5.82 12.84 2.74
CA ARG A 8 5.05 11.73 3.32
C ARG A 8 3.84 11.32 2.49
N ASP A 9 3.10 12.27 1.93
CA ASP A 9 1.94 11.97 1.07
C ASP A 9 2.35 11.25 -0.21
N LYS A 10 3.49 11.64 -0.81
CA LYS A 10 4.04 10.95 -1.99
C LYS A 10 4.46 9.52 -1.67
N VAL A 11 5.11 9.30 -0.53
CA VAL A 11 5.47 7.95 -0.05
C VAL A 11 4.21 7.11 0.17
N TRP A 12 3.18 7.70 0.78
CA TRP A 12 1.90 7.03 1.04
C TRP A 12 1.22 6.59 -0.25
N ASP A 13 1.14 7.48 -1.25
CA ASP A 13 0.54 7.19 -2.55
C ASP A 13 1.34 6.11 -3.31
N ALA A 14 2.67 6.20 -3.31
CA ALA A 14 3.54 5.20 -3.91
C ALA A 14 3.37 3.82 -3.26
N ALA A 15 3.34 3.76 -1.92
CA ALA A 15 3.13 2.52 -1.18
C ALA A 15 1.77 1.88 -1.50
N LEU A 16 0.69 2.67 -1.58
CA LEU A 16 -0.63 2.16 -1.97
C LEU A 16 -0.66 1.66 -3.41
N ARG A 17 -0.03 2.39 -4.34
CA ARG A 17 0.03 1.99 -5.75
C ARG A 17 0.74 0.64 -5.89
N ILE A 18 1.89 0.48 -5.22
CA ILE A 18 2.65 -0.78 -5.24
C ILE A 18 1.86 -1.88 -4.55
N ALA A 19 1.25 -1.64 -3.38
CA ALA A 19 0.44 -2.63 -2.67
C ALA A 19 -0.77 -3.14 -3.49
N ARG A 20 -1.31 -2.29 -4.38
CA ARG A 20 -2.42 -2.65 -5.26
C ARG A 20 -1.97 -3.55 -6.42
N ASP A 21 -0.76 -3.31 -6.92
CA ASP A 21 -0.16 -4.00 -8.08
C ASP A 21 0.53 -5.30 -7.68
N ARG A 22 1.24 -5.27 -6.55
CA ARG A 22 2.01 -6.38 -5.98
C ARG A 22 1.48 -6.78 -4.61
N GLU A 23 1.36 -8.08 -4.37
CA GLU A 23 0.93 -8.60 -3.07
C GLU A 23 1.93 -8.30 -1.94
N VAL A 24 3.20 -8.13 -2.29
CA VAL A 24 4.31 -7.86 -1.37
C VAL A 24 5.28 -6.86 -1.97
N PHE A 25 5.85 -5.99 -1.15
CA PHE A 25 6.84 -5.00 -1.56
C PHE A 25 7.80 -4.61 -0.44
N THR A 26 8.90 -4.00 -0.81
CA THR A 26 9.96 -3.57 0.10
C THR A 26 10.05 -2.05 0.19
N LEU A 27 10.69 -1.57 1.26
CA LEU A 27 11.05 -0.16 1.43
C LEU A 27 11.80 0.41 0.23
N LYS A 28 12.72 -0.38 -0.35
CA LYS A 28 13.54 0.04 -1.49
C LYS A 28 12.70 0.29 -2.74
N GLU A 29 11.67 -0.53 -2.96
CA GLU A 29 10.74 -0.34 -4.09
C GLU A 29 9.91 0.92 -3.93
N VAL A 30 9.41 1.21 -2.71
CA VAL A 30 8.68 2.46 -2.44
C VAL A 30 9.59 3.67 -2.64
N MET A 31 10.82 3.61 -2.14
CA MET A 31 11.82 4.67 -2.32
C MET A 31 12.20 4.88 -3.80
N GLY A 32 12.23 3.82 -4.59
CA GLY A 32 12.52 3.90 -6.02
C GLY A 32 11.33 4.35 -6.88
N ALA A 33 10.11 4.23 -6.37
CA ALA A 33 8.89 4.62 -7.09
C ALA A 33 8.54 6.11 -6.93
N ILE A 34 9.20 6.81 -6.00
CA ILE A 34 9.05 8.25 -5.83
C ILE A 34 10.20 8.97 -6.56
N ASP A 35 9.84 10.02 -7.29
CA ASP A 35 10.81 10.87 -8.03
C ASP A 35 11.76 11.64 -7.08
N GLU A 36 11.38 11.74 -5.81
CA GLU A 36 12.08 12.50 -4.79
C GLU A 36 12.73 11.56 -3.76
N ALA A 37 14.02 11.78 -3.46
CA ALA A 37 14.73 10.96 -2.48
C ALA A 37 14.22 11.20 -1.05
N ALA A 38 13.19 10.45 -0.64
CA ALA A 38 12.79 10.38 0.76
C ALA A 38 13.80 9.54 1.54
N SER A 39 14.12 9.97 2.76
CA SER A 39 15.00 9.18 3.63
C SER A 39 14.36 7.84 3.97
N ARG A 40 15.20 6.81 4.14
CA ARG A 40 14.76 5.48 4.58
C ARG A 40 13.93 5.53 5.88
N GLN A 41 14.34 6.38 6.82
CA GLN A 41 13.63 6.60 8.07
C GLN A 41 12.22 7.15 7.84
N THR A 42 12.08 8.19 7.02
CA THR A 42 10.77 8.79 6.68
C THR A 42 9.88 7.77 5.97
N THR A 43 10.43 6.99 5.05
CA THR A 43 9.67 5.97 4.33
C THR A 43 9.19 4.87 5.30
N HIS A 44 10.06 4.42 6.20
CA HIS A 44 9.71 3.42 7.20
C HIS A 44 8.64 3.94 8.15
N ASP A 45 8.77 5.17 8.64
CA ASP A 45 7.81 5.82 9.52
C ASP A 45 6.42 5.90 8.89
N VAL A 46 6.33 6.31 7.62
CA VAL A 46 5.07 6.35 6.88
C VAL A 46 4.46 4.96 6.72
N LEU A 47 5.26 3.95 6.34
CA LEU A 47 4.77 2.58 6.20
C LEU A 47 4.31 1.98 7.53
N THR A 48 5.01 2.29 8.63
CA THR A 48 4.59 1.92 9.98
C THR A 48 3.24 2.57 10.32
N THR A 49 3.08 3.88 10.11
CA THR A 49 1.79 4.57 10.33
C THR A 49 0.66 3.98 9.47
N MET A 50 0.95 3.59 8.23
CA MET A 50 -0.01 2.90 7.37
C MET A 50 -0.42 1.54 7.95
N ALA A 51 0.53 0.81 8.52
CA ALA A 51 0.25 -0.48 9.15
C ALA A 51 -0.54 -0.34 10.45
N GLU A 52 -0.21 0.63 11.30
CA GLU A 52 -0.98 0.96 12.52
C GLU A 52 -2.44 1.34 12.18
N ARG A 53 -2.65 1.98 11.03
CA ARG A 53 -3.99 2.34 10.52
C ARG A 53 -4.67 1.19 9.76
N GLY A 54 -4.06 0.01 9.69
CA GLY A 54 -4.63 -1.18 9.04
C GLY A 54 -4.62 -1.15 7.50
N TYR A 55 -3.87 -0.24 6.87
CA TYR A 55 -3.72 -0.24 5.40
C TYR A 55 -2.73 -1.31 4.93
N LEU A 56 -1.65 -1.50 5.69
CA LEU A 56 -0.58 -2.43 5.39
C LEU A 56 -0.36 -3.38 6.57
N GLU A 57 0.36 -4.46 6.31
CA GLU A 57 0.88 -5.33 7.35
C GLU A 57 2.37 -5.54 7.06
N LYS A 58 3.20 -5.37 8.09
CA LYS A 58 4.61 -5.71 8.02
C LYS A 58 4.74 -7.21 8.27
N ASP A 59 5.46 -7.92 7.41
CA ASP A 59 5.74 -9.33 7.66
C ASP A 59 6.68 -9.44 8.88
N ASP A 60 6.34 -10.31 9.84
CA ASP A 60 7.12 -10.51 11.08
C ASP A 60 8.53 -11.08 10.82
N ARG A 61 8.81 -11.56 9.61
CA ARG A 61 10.14 -12.07 9.27
C ARG A 61 11.14 -10.90 9.09
N PRO A 62 12.44 -11.15 9.32
CA PRO A 62 13.50 -10.16 9.08
C PRO A 62 13.68 -9.80 7.59
N THR A 63 12.82 -10.29 6.70
CA THR A 63 12.81 -9.97 5.27
C THR A 63 12.48 -8.51 5.01
N GLY A 64 11.84 -7.80 5.94
CA GLY A 64 11.54 -6.38 5.80
C GLY A 64 10.52 -6.07 4.70
N VAL A 65 9.63 -7.03 4.45
CA VAL A 65 8.60 -6.99 3.42
C VAL A 65 7.30 -6.45 4.01
N TRP A 66 6.61 -5.66 3.22
CA TRP A 66 5.29 -5.08 3.51
C TRP A 66 4.27 -5.69 2.55
N ARG A 67 3.05 -5.89 3.04
CA ARG A 67 1.92 -6.40 2.26
C ARG A 67 0.67 -5.56 2.48
N GLU A 68 -0.26 -5.61 1.53
CA GLU A 68 -1.60 -5.05 1.76
C GLU A 68 -2.27 -5.80 2.91
N SER A 69 -2.91 -5.06 3.82
CA SER A 69 -3.61 -5.66 4.96
C SER A 69 -4.66 -6.68 4.48
N PRO A 70 -4.73 -7.87 5.10
CA PRO A 70 -5.65 -8.94 4.69
C PRO A 70 -7.12 -8.52 4.77
N GLU A 71 -7.47 -7.54 5.61
CA GLU A 71 -8.83 -6.97 5.66
C GLU A 71 -9.23 -6.27 4.36
N ARG A 72 -8.30 -5.52 3.74
CA ARG A 72 -8.50 -4.91 2.42
C ARG A 72 -8.52 -5.96 1.32
N ARG A 73 -7.64 -6.96 1.39
CA ARG A 73 -7.63 -8.09 0.43
C ARG A 73 -8.97 -8.82 0.41
N ARG A 74 -9.60 -9.05 1.58
CA ARG A 74 -10.94 -9.65 1.69
C ARG A 74 -12.03 -8.76 1.07
N ARG A 75 -11.99 -7.45 1.30
CA ARG A 75 -12.95 -6.51 0.68
C ARG A 75 -12.81 -6.47 -0.84
N ARG A 76 -11.59 -6.46 -1.38
CA ARG A 76 -11.35 -6.49 -2.84
C ARG A 76 -11.86 -7.78 -3.48
N ARG A 77 -11.62 -8.94 -2.87
CA ARG A 77 -12.14 -10.23 -3.37
C ARG A 77 -13.66 -10.29 -3.39
N LYS A 78 -14.34 -9.74 -2.38
CA LYS A 78 -15.82 -9.63 -2.39
C LYS A 78 -16.32 -8.74 -3.53
N ALA A 79 -15.72 -7.57 -3.73
CA ALA A 79 -16.13 -6.64 -4.80
C ALA A 79 -15.95 -7.22 -6.22
N THR A 80 -14.87 -7.98 -6.45
CA THR A 80 -14.67 -8.67 -7.73
C THR A 80 -15.67 -9.82 -7.93
N GLN A 81 -16.05 -10.52 -6.85
CA GLN A 81 -17.02 -11.62 -6.93
C GLN A 81 -18.44 -11.12 -7.26
N GLU A 82 -18.88 -9.99 -6.69
CA GLU A 82 -20.20 -9.40 -6.99
C GLU A 82 -20.32 -8.93 -8.45
N SER A 83 -19.23 -8.45 -9.06
CA SER A 83 -19.23 -8.03 -10.47
C SER A 83 -19.38 -9.20 -11.45
N ILE A 84 -18.91 -10.40 -11.07
CA ILE A 84 -19.00 -11.60 -11.92
C ILE A 84 -20.40 -12.19 -11.89
N VAL A 85 -21.06 -12.17 -10.73
CA VAL A 85 -22.43 -12.69 -10.59
C VAL A 85 -23.44 -11.84 -11.37
N LEU A 86 -23.25 -10.51 -11.42
CA LEU A 86 -24.15 -9.62 -12.16
C LEU A 86 -24.03 -9.78 -13.69
N ALA A 87 -22.85 -10.19 -14.19
CA ALA A 87 -22.62 -10.40 -15.62
C ALA A 87 -23.11 -11.77 -16.16
N THR A 88 -23.49 -12.70 -15.27
CA THR A 88 -23.92 -14.06 -15.65
C THR A 88 -25.46 -14.21 -15.67
N VAL A 89 -26.20 -13.18 -15.24
CA VAL A 89 -27.69 -13.20 -15.14
C VAL A 89 -28.34 -12.23 -16.14
N MET A 90 -27.69 -11.97 -17.29
CA MET A 90 -28.32 -11.34 -18.46
C MET A 90 -28.24 -12.28 -19.67
#